data_AF-A0A316QYS5-F1
#
_entry.id   AF-A0A316QYS5-F1
#
_cell.length_a   1.000
_cell.length_b   1.000
_cell.length_c   1.000
_cell.angle_alpha   90.00
_cell.angle_beta   90.00
_cell.angle_gamma   90.00
#
_symmetry.space_group_name_H-M   'P 1'
#
loop_
_entity.id
_entity.type
_entity.pdbx_description
1 polymer ?
#
loop_
_entity_poly.entity_id
_entity_poly.type
_entity_poly.pdbx_seq_one_letter_code
_entity_poly.pdbx_strand_id
1 'polypeptide(L)'
;MADNTQMIGYQKTIAANNRKIKKLEDEISELESMQRKMQSLQRQLDTSANAAFQKVSSISGKVRHDINMNFFSGLSNVLKSNKYQNAIGNIENANRKIRNKITQNKQEIQRLKKQIQNCHNMIQKIKTQAKG
;
A
#
# COMPACT_ATOMS: atom_id res chain seq x y z
N MET A 1 10.66 39.20 26.49
CA MET A 1 11.15 37.82 26.79
C MET A 1 10.12 36.74 26.45
N ALA A 2 8.83 36.92 26.78
CA ALA A 2 7.77 35.95 26.47
C ALA A 2 7.64 35.60 24.97
N ASP A 3 7.70 36.60 24.09
CA ASP A 3 7.59 36.43 22.62
C ASP A 3 8.69 35.55 22.03
N ASN A 4 9.91 35.66 22.56
CA ASN A 4 11.04 34.83 22.12
C ASN A 4 10.84 33.36 22.51
N THR A 5 10.33 33.10 23.72
CA THR A 5 9.99 31.74 24.18
C THR A 5 8.90 31.11 23.32
N GLN A 6 7.87 31.88 22.93
CA GLN A 6 6.80 31.41 22.05
C GLN A 6 7.30 31.07 20.64
N MET A 7 8.14 31.92 20.05
CA MET A 7 8.76 31.63 18.74
C MET A 7 9.59 30.34 18.78
N ILE A 8 10.39 30.13 19.83
CA ILE A 8 11.16 28.90 20.02
C ILE A 8 10.23 27.67 20.10
N GLY A 9 9.10 27.81 20.79
CA GLY A 9 8.07 26.77 20.85
C GLY A 9 7.53 26.38 19.46
N TYR A 10 7.15 27.37 18.66
CA TYR A 10 6.68 27.12 17.29
C TYR A 10 7.76 26.50 16.39
N GLN A 11 9.01 26.94 16.48
CA GLN A 11 10.14 26.36 15.74
C GLN A 11 10.37 24.88 16.12
N LYS A 12 10.27 24.53 17.41
CA LYS A 12 10.35 23.14 17.86
C LYS A 12 9.23 22.29 17.28
N THR A 13 7.99 22.80 17.26
CA THR A 13 6.84 22.11 16.65
C THR A 13 7.04 21.90 15.15
N ILE A 14 7.54 22.90 14.42
CA ILE A 14 7.85 22.78 12.99
C ILE A 14 8.88 21.67 12.76
N ALA A 15 9.97 21.68 13.52
CA ALA A 15 11.02 20.66 13.39
C ALA A 15 10.49 19.25 13.70
N ALA A 16 9.67 19.09 14.75
CA ALA A 16 9.06 17.81 15.09
C ALA A 16 8.10 17.32 13.98
N ASN A 17 7.26 18.20 13.45
CA ASN A 17 6.33 17.87 12.38
C ASN A 17 7.04 17.51 11.08
N ASN A 18 8.12 18.22 10.71
CA ASN A 18 8.94 17.87 9.55
C ASN A 18 9.57 16.49 9.68
N ARG A 19 10.08 16.12 10.87
CA ARG A 19 10.60 14.76 11.11
C ARG A 19 9.50 13.70 10.97
N LYS A 20 8.29 13.99 11.46
CA LYS A 20 7.15 13.07 11.33
C LYS A 20 6.70 12.91 9.89
N ILE A 21 6.64 14.01 9.13
CA ILE A 21 6.35 13.98 7.68
C ILE A 21 7.37 13.08 6.97
N LYS A 22 8.66 13.27 7.22
CA LYS A 22 9.71 12.46 6.57
C LYS A 22 9.52 10.96 6.83
N LYS A 23 9.26 10.57 8.08
CA LYS A 23 8.98 9.17 8.43
C LYS A 23 7.75 8.61 7.70
N LEU A 24 6.69 9.40 7.58
CA LEU A 24 5.46 8.98 6.87
C LEU A 24 5.70 8.86 5.36
N GLU A 25 6.52 9.72 4.77
CA GLU A 25 6.92 9.66 3.35
C GLU A 25 7.78 8.41 3.06
N ASP A 26 8.68 8.06 3.98
CA ASP A 26 9.48 6.84 3.88
C ASP A 26 8.59 5.59 3.99
N GLU A 27 7.65 5.55 4.96
CA GLU A 27 6.67 4.45 5.11
C GLU A 27 5.77 4.32 3.87
N ILE A 28 5.31 5.43 3.28
CA ILE A 28 4.55 5.40 2.02
C ILE A 28 5.38 4.77 0.90
N SER A 29 6.66 5.12 0.79
CA SER A 29 7.55 4.59 -0.26
C SER A 29 7.75 3.07 -0.12
N GLU A 30 7.90 2.59 1.11
CA GLU A 30 7.98 1.15 1.41
C GLU A 30 6.67 0.42 1.07
N LEU A 31 5.52 0.98 1.48
CA LEU A 31 4.19 0.44 1.19
C LEU A 31 3.92 0.38 -0.32
N GLU A 32 4.28 1.42 -1.08
CA GLU A 32 4.16 1.43 -2.53
C GLU A 32 5.08 0.38 -3.19
N SER A 33 6.29 0.19 -2.67
CA SER A 33 7.17 -0.89 -3.12
C SER A 33 6.58 -2.27 -2.83
N MET A 34 5.97 -2.46 -1.66
CA MET A 34 5.31 -3.71 -1.29
C MET A 34 4.12 -3.98 -2.21
N GLN A 35 3.30 -2.97 -2.49
CA GLN A 35 2.17 -3.09 -3.42
C GLN A 35 2.62 -3.55 -4.81
N ARG A 36 3.71 -2.98 -5.36
CA ARG A 36 4.27 -3.41 -6.65
C ARG A 36 4.72 -4.88 -6.64
N LYS A 37 5.39 -5.32 -5.57
CA LYS A 37 5.79 -6.73 -5.39
C LYS A 37 4.57 -7.65 -5.33
N MET A 38 3.53 -7.28 -4.58
CA MET A 38 2.30 -8.06 -4.49
C MET A 38 1.56 -8.17 -5.84
N GLN A 39 1.49 -7.09 -6.61
CA GLN A 39 0.92 -7.10 -7.96
C GLN A 39 1.75 -7.95 -8.94
N SER A 40 3.07 -8.04 -8.75
CA SER A 40 3.90 -8.96 -9.52
C SER A 40 3.61 -10.41 -9.15
N LEU A 41 3.55 -10.73 -7.85
CA LEU A 41 3.23 -12.07 -7.36
C LEU A 41 1.84 -12.54 -7.83
N GLN A 42 0.84 -11.66 -7.81
CA GLN A 42 -0.49 -11.95 -8.33
C GLN A 42 -0.44 -12.36 -9.81
N ARG A 43 0.25 -11.58 -10.65
CA ARG A 43 0.42 -11.89 -12.08
C ARG A 43 1.19 -13.19 -12.32
N GLN A 44 2.18 -13.50 -11.51
CA GLN A 44 2.93 -14.77 -11.61
C GLN A 44 2.04 -15.96 -11.25
N LEU A 45 1.23 -15.83 -10.20
CA LEU A 45 0.24 -16.85 -9.82
C LEU A 45 -0.79 -17.08 -10.93
N ASP A 46 -1.38 -16.01 -11.49
CA ASP A 46 -2.30 -16.10 -12.62
C ASP A 46 -1.66 -16.78 -13.84
N THR A 47 -0.43 -16.39 -14.17
CA THR A 47 0.30 -16.98 -15.31
C THR A 47 0.54 -18.47 -15.10
N SER A 48 1.01 -18.87 -13.91
CA SER A 48 1.28 -20.27 -13.58
C SER A 48 0.01 -21.11 -13.58
N ALA A 49 -1.09 -20.59 -13.02
CA ALA A 49 -2.38 -21.29 -13.00
C ALA A 49 -2.93 -21.49 -14.41
N ASN A 50 -2.86 -20.45 -15.26
CA ASN A 50 -3.28 -20.54 -16.67
C ASN A 50 -2.43 -21.50 -17.48
N ALA A 51 -1.11 -21.50 -17.31
CA ALA A 51 -0.21 -22.43 -17.99
C ALA A 51 -0.49 -23.89 -17.59
N ALA A 52 -0.75 -24.13 -16.30
CA ALA A 52 -1.15 -25.44 -15.82
C ALA A 52 -2.50 -25.87 -16.42
N PHE A 53 -3.48 -24.97 -16.46
CA PHE A 53 -4.79 -25.22 -17.07
C PHE A 53 -4.69 -25.58 -18.55
N GLN A 54 -3.90 -24.83 -19.33
CA GLN A 54 -3.68 -25.11 -20.75
C GLN A 54 -3.02 -26.47 -20.98
N LYS A 55 -2.01 -26.82 -20.17
CA LYS A 55 -1.39 -28.16 -20.24
C LYS A 55 -2.40 -29.26 -19.97
N VAL A 56 -3.19 -29.14 -18.91
CA VAL A 56 -4.26 -30.10 -18.58
C VAL A 56 -5.26 -30.25 -19.73
N SER A 57 -5.74 -29.13 -20.28
CA SER A 57 -6.67 -29.12 -21.42
C SER A 57 -6.07 -29.74 -22.68
N SER A 58 -4.78 -29.51 -22.95
CA SER A 58 -4.10 -30.09 -24.11
C SER A 58 -3.91 -31.60 -24.01
N ILE A 59 -3.70 -32.13 -22.80
CA ILE A 59 -3.58 -33.57 -22.56
C ILE A 59 -4.97 -34.19 -22.59
N SER A 60 -5.99 -33.56 -22.01
CA SER A 60 -7.37 -34.08 -22.04
C SER A 60 -7.90 -34.26 -23.46
N GLY A 61 -7.56 -33.36 -24.39
CA GLY A 61 -7.93 -33.49 -25.81
C GLY A 61 -7.21 -34.62 -26.56
N LYS A 62 -6.16 -35.22 -25.99
CA LYS A 62 -5.33 -36.26 -26.62
C LYS A 62 -5.54 -37.67 -26.06
N VAL A 63 -6.32 -37.84 -24.99
CA VAL A 63 -6.55 -39.15 -24.36
C VAL A 63 -7.93 -39.72 -24.73
N ARG A 64 -8.03 -41.05 -24.90
CA ARG A 64 -9.28 -41.80 -25.14
C ARG A 64 -10.40 -41.31 -24.21
N HIS A 65 -11.58 -41.08 -24.81
CA HIS A 65 -12.72 -40.37 -24.24
C HIS A 65 -13.21 -40.94 -22.88
N ASP A 66 -13.01 -42.24 -22.65
CA ASP A 66 -13.65 -42.99 -21.55
C ASP A 66 -12.79 -43.12 -20.29
N ILE A 67 -11.47 -42.90 -20.39
CA ILE A 67 -10.53 -43.19 -19.29
C ILE A 67 -10.28 -41.96 -18.39
N ASN A 68 -10.55 -40.73 -18.85
CA ASN A 68 -9.81 -39.57 -18.33
C ASN A 68 -10.62 -38.32 -17.93
N MET A 69 -11.94 -38.30 -18.11
CA MET A 69 -12.74 -37.09 -17.83
C MET A 69 -12.81 -36.74 -16.33
N ASN A 70 -12.92 -37.74 -15.43
CA ASN A 70 -12.98 -37.51 -13.98
C ASN A 70 -11.62 -37.11 -13.37
N PHE A 71 -10.51 -37.64 -13.92
CA PHE A 71 -9.16 -37.26 -13.48
C PHE A 71 -8.83 -35.82 -13.91
N PHE A 72 -9.11 -35.45 -15.15
CA PHE A 72 -8.88 -34.09 -15.63
C PHE A 72 -9.85 -33.07 -15.04
N SER A 73 -11.10 -33.43 -14.76
CA SER A 73 -12.01 -32.54 -14.03
C SER A 73 -11.53 -32.29 -12.60
N GLY A 74 -11.05 -33.33 -11.90
CA GLY A 74 -10.43 -33.21 -10.58
C GLY A 74 -9.18 -32.34 -10.58
N LEU A 75 -8.30 -32.52 -11.57
CA LEU A 75 -7.07 -31.73 -11.71
C LEU A 75 -7.36 -30.26 -12.06
N SER A 76 -8.32 -30.01 -12.95
CA SER A 76 -8.83 -28.67 -13.27
C SER A 76 -9.43 -27.99 -12.02
N ASN A 77 -10.19 -28.73 -11.22
CA ASN A 77 -10.73 -28.27 -9.95
C ASN A 77 -9.66 -27.99 -8.90
N VAL A 78 -8.52 -28.70 -8.90
CA VAL A 78 -7.38 -28.41 -8.03
C VAL A 78 -6.68 -27.11 -8.45
N LEU A 79 -6.49 -26.90 -9.75
CA LEU A 79 -5.87 -25.69 -10.31
C LEU A 79 -6.75 -24.44 -10.11
N LYS A 80 -8.07 -24.60 -10.06
CA LYS A 80 -9.04 -23.55 -9.72
C LYS A 80 -9.54 -23.63 -8.26
N SER A 81 -8.89 -24.44 -7.42
CA SER A 81 -9.43 -24.77 -6.11
C SER A 81 -9.58 -23.55 -5.21
N ASN A 82 -10.39 -23.70 -4.17
CA ASN A 82 -10.52 -22.74 -3.07
C ASN A 82 -9.15 -22.25 -2.58
N LYS A 83 -8.08 -23.05 -2.64
CA LYS A 83 -6.72 -22.60 -2.24
C LYS A 83 -6.17 -21.49 -3.14
N TYR A 84 -6.35 -21.60 -4.46
CA TYR A 84 -5.96 -20.57 -5.41
C TYR A 84 -6.78 -19.30 -5.22
N GLN A 85 -8.11 -19.44 -5.16
CA GLN A 85 -9.02 -18.31 -4.93
C GLN A 85 -8.77 -17.63 -3.58
N ASN A 86 -8.48 -18.40 -2.53
CA ASN A 86 -8.10 -17.88 -1.22
C ASN A 86 -6.76 -17.12 -1.27
N ALA A 87 -5.77 -17.61 -2.03
CA ALA A 87 -4.50 -16.91 -2.20
C ALA A 87 -4.67 -15.55 -2.89
N ILE A 88 -5.47 -15.51 -3.98
CA ILE A 88 -5.83 -14.26 -4.66
C ILE A 88 -6.59 -13.33 -3.71
N GLY A 89 -7.61 -13.83 -3.01
CA GLY A 89 -8.38 -13.05 -2.04
C GLY A 89 -7.53 -12.48 -0.91
N ASN A 90 -6.53 -13.23 -0.42
CA ASN A 90 -5.58 -12.76 0.59
C ASN A 90 -4.68 -11.65 0.04
N ILE A 91 -4.21 -11.77 -1.20
CA ILE A 91 -3.41 -10.73 -1.87
C ILE A 91 -4.23 -9.46 -2.08
N GLU A 92 -5.50 -9.58 -2.52
CA GLU A 92 -6.40 -8.45 -2.70
C GLU A 92 -6.70 -7.74 -1.37
N ASN A 93 -6.95 -8.51 -0.31
CA ASN A 93 -7.17 -7.97 1.04
C ASN A 93 -5.94 -7.23 1.56
N ALA A 94 -4.74 -7.79 1.37
CA ALA A 94 -3.49 -7.13 1.75
C ALA A 94 -3.24 -5.85 0.93
N ASN A 95 -3.47 -5.88 -0.39
CA ASN A 95 -3.41 -4.68 -1.24
C ASN A 95 -4.39 -3.60 -0.78
N ARG A 96 -5.61 -3.98 -0.36
CA ARG A 96 -6.60 -3.04 0.21
C ARG A 96 -6.08 -2.40 1.50
N LYS A 97 -5.51 -3.19 2.41
CA LYS A 97 -4.92 -2.70 3.67
C LYS A 97 -3.76 -1.73 3.40
N ILE A 98 -2.87 -2.05 2.46
CA ILE A 98 -1.76 -1.18 2.05
C ILE A 98 -2.29 0.16 1.51
N ARG A 99 -3.24 0.14 0.58
CA ARG A 99 -3.85 1.38 0.03
C ARG A 99 -4.49 2.24 1.12
N ASN A 100 -5.22 1.63 2.04
CA ASN A 100 -5.85 2.36 3.14
C ASN A 100 -4.78 3.04 4.01
N LYS A 101 -3.69 2.33 4.33
CA LYS A 101 -2.59 2.89 5.13
C LYS A 101 -1.86 4.03 4.42
N ILE A 102 -1.60 3.89 3.11
CA ILE A 102 -1.04 4.98 2.29
C ILE A 102 -1.94 6.22 2.35
N THR A 103 -3.26 6.05 2.16
CA THR A 103 -4.22 7.15 2.23
C THR A 103 -4.22 7.83 3.60
N GLN A 104 -4.23 7.05 4.69
CA GLN A 104 -4.13 7.58 6.05
C GLN A 104 -2.84 8.36 6.29
N ASN A 105 -1.70 7.84 5.85
CA ASN A 105 -0.41 8.51 5.98
C ASN A 105 -0.37 9.82 5.17
N LYS A 106 -0.93 9.83 3.94
CA LYS A 106 -1.06 11.05 3.12
C LYS A 106 -1.95 12.10 3.81
N GLN A 107 -3.06 11.70 4.42
CA GLN A 107 -3.93 12.60 5.17
C GLN A 107 -3.23 13.20 6.40
N GLU A 108 -2.48 12.38 7.15
CA GLU A 108 -1.71 12.86 8.30
C GLU A 108 -0.61 13.85 7.88
N ILE A 109 0.09 13.59 6.78
CA ILE A 109 1.06 14.54 6.21
C ILE A 109 0.38 15.89 5.90
N GLN A 110 -0.80 15.89 5.28
CA GLN A 110 -1.53 17.13 5.00
C GLN A 110 -1.92 17.88 6.28
N ARG A 111 -2.33 17.16 7.32
CA ARG A 111 -2.62 17.76 8.64
C ARG A 111 -1.39 18.40 9.25
N LEU A 112 -0.24 17.72 9.23
CA LEU A 112 1.03 18.23 9.75
C LEU A 112 1.52 19.45 8.97
N LYS A 113 1.37 19.46 7.64
CA LYS A 113 1.68 20.62 6.78
C LYS A 113 0.84 21.85 7.16
N LYS A 114 -0.45 21.68 7.43
CA LYS A 114 -1.31 22.78 7.94
C LYS A 114 -0.84 23.30 9.29
N GLN A 115 -0.44 22.42 10.21
CA GLN A 115 0.11 22.83 11.51
C GLN A 115 1.42 23.62 11.38
N ILE A 116 2.32 23.20 10.48
CA ILE A 116 3.55 23.93 10.18
C ILE A 116 3.22 25.32 9.65
N GLN A 117 2.28 25.43 8.71
CA GLN A 117 1.87 26.73 8.17
C GLN A 117 1.32 27.65 9.26
N ASN A 118 0.50 27.12 10.18
CA ASN A 118 -0.01 27.89 11.31
C ASN A 118 1.14 28.38 12.22
N CYS A 119 2.13 27.54 12.50
CA CYS A 119 3.31 27.93 13.28
C CYS A 119 4.10 29.04 12.57
N HIS A 120 4.31 28.95 11.25
CA HIS A 120 4.95 30.02 10.48
C HIS A 120 4.16 31.33 10.57
N ASN A 121 2.84 31.29 10.41
CA ASN A 121 1.99 32.48 10.51
C ASN A 121 2.10 33.14 11.90
N MET A 122 2.13 32.35 12.98
CA MET A 122 2.28 32.88 14.35
C MET A 122 3.65 33.50 14.59
N ILE A 123 4.73 32.87 14.10
CA ILE A 123 6.07 33.45 14.16
C ILE A 123 6.11 34.80 13.43
N GLN A 124 5.51 34.90 12.24
CA GLN A 124 5.48 36.17 11.51
C GLN A 124 4.70 37.25 12.25
N LYS A 125 3.55 36.92 12.86
CA LYS A 125 2.79 37.87 13.68
C LYS A 125 3.63 38.45 14.82
N ILE A 126 4.31 37.58 15.58
CA ILE A 126 5.19 38.00 16.68
C ILE A 126 6.31 38.92 16.16
N LYS A 127 6.94 38.58 15.03
CA LYS A 127 8.00 39.39 14.43
C LYS A 127 7.52 40.78 13.99
N THR A 128 6.30 40.88 13.46
CA THR A 128 5.72 42.17 13.05
C THR A 128 5.37 43.02 14.27
N GLN A 129 4.80 42.41 15.32
CA GLN A 129 4.47 43.11 16.57
C GLN A 129 5.69 43.61 17.33
N ALA A 130 6.84 42.93 17.23
CA ALA A 130 8.09 43.37 17.85
C ALA A 130 8.80 44.50 17.09
N LYS A 131 8.32 44.89 15.90
CA LYS A 131 8.91 45.93 15.03
C LYS A 131 8.09 47.21 14.96
N GLY A 132 6.83 47.18 15.40
CA GLY A 132 5.95 48.35 15.52
C GLY A 132 5.95 48.84 16.95
#